data_AF-A0A368D6R2-F1
#
_entry.id   AF-A0A368D6R2-F1
#
_cell.length_a   1.000
_cell.length_b   1.000
_cell.length_c   1.000
_cell.angle_alpha   90.00
_cell.angle_beta   90.00
_cell.angle_gamma   90.00
#
_symmetry.space_group_name_H-M   'P 1'
#
loop_
_entity.id
_entity.type
_entity.pdbx_description
1 polymer ?
#
loop_
_entity_poly.entity_id
_entity_poly.type
_entity_poly.pdbx_seq_one_letter_code
_entity_poly.pdbx_strand_id
1 'polypeptide(L)'
;MKKITFILIALITFSVSAQKKKKNGTVYVDHPGIELVNSFNKAFVEADVDKLSSILHDDFKAFNALSSNKKQVGTSKTAFIGQSKWWNANIDYFKISQDSPAYPDAIEYKQGGQLWIQTWENVYGVNKQTGVEFDMPIHRLYMLNKEATKILYLQDYTDRSNYRRMWDAWPSRDRENGTIYINHENINTVRKVLYSFLNGDTEKCYSFFHENSTFEDINETEILTLDDIKNRDKEMFSVWNLDSIDESGYPDYLEYDWLESKVVQSWWNFRMTRKSDEKKVVIKVLFMDDFDNDGKIIKRYMYYNGSLLN
;
A
#
# COMPACT_ATOMS: atom_id res chain seq x y z
N MET A 1 -17.05 12.76 -68.35
CA MET A 1 -16.47 12.45 -67.01
C MET A 1 -17.27 11.34 -66.36
N LYS A 2 -16.71 10.13 -66.26
CA LYS A 2 -17.00 9.13 -65.21
C LYS A 2 -15.93 8.04 -65.37
N LYS A 3 -15.05 7.98 -64.37
CA LYS A 3 -13.80 7.20 -64.38
C LYS A 3 -14.13 5.71 -64.35
N ILE A 4 -13.63 4.97 -65.33
CA ILE A 4 -13.59 3.51 -65.31
C ILE A 4 -12.44 3.14 -64.38
N THR A 5 -12.78 2.71 -63.16
CA THR A 5 -11.82 2.27 -62.14
C THR A 5 -11.30 0.89 -62.52
N PHE A 6 -10.07 0.87 -63.01
CA PHE A 6 -9.27 -0.33 -63.23
C PHE A 6 -8.59 -0.74 -61.92
N ILE A 7 -8.33 -2.05 -61.80
CA ILE A 7 -7.43 -2.73 -60.85
C ILE A 7 -8.11 -3.25 -59.58
N LEU A 8 -8.81 -4.38 -59.78
CA LEU A 8 -8.67 -5.56 -58.94
C LEU A 8 -7.20 -6.04 -59.02
N ILE A 9 -6.69 -6.64 -57.94
CA ILE A 9 -5.36 -7.28 -57.77
C ILE A 9 -4.28 -6.36 -57.19
N ALA A 10 -4.47 -5.98 -55.92
CA ALA A 10 -3.39 -6.02 -54.92
C ALA A 10 -3.86 -6.86 -53.72
N LEU A 11 -4.45 -8.03 -54.02
CA LEU A 11 -4.61 -9.16 -53.11
C LEU A 11 -3.27 -9.95 -53.03
N ILE A 12 -2.16 -9.23 -52.90
CA ILE A 12 -0.86 -9.82 -52.61
C ILE A 12 -0.73 -9.79 -51.09
N THR A 13 -1.34 -10.80 -50.49
CA THR A 13 -0.76 -11.54 -49.38
C THR A 13 -0.02 -10.68 -48.35
N PHE A 14 -0.78 -10.04 -47.46
CA PHE A 14 -0.48 -10.29 -46.06
C PHE A 14 -0.85 -11.76 -45.81
N SER A 15 -0.04 -12.68 -46.34
CA SER A 15 0.15 -13.97 -45.70
C SER A 15 0.53 -13.57 -44.29
N VAL A 16 -0.47 -13.66 -43.42
CA VAL A 16 -0.31 -13.73 -41.99
C VAL A 16 0.86 -14.68 -41.84
N SER A 17 2.05 -14.15 -41.63
CA SER A 17 3.16 -14.92 -41.12
C SER A 17 2.74 -15.17 -39.69
N ALA A 18 1.78 -16.10 -39.53
CA ALA A 18 1.55 -16.80 -38.30
C ALA A 18 2.92 -17.38 -38.01
N GLN A 19 3.70 -16.67 -37.19
CA GLN A 19 5.01 -17.13 -36.74
C GLN A 19 4.77 -18.57 -36.30
N LYS A 20 5.41 -19.52 -36.99
CA LYS A 20 5.30 -20.92 -36.62
C LYS A 20 5.74 -21.02 -35.17
N LYS A 21 4.79 -21.29 -34.27
CA LYS A 21 5.07 -21.38 -32.83
C LYS A 21 6.08 -22.51 -32.65
N LYS A 22 7.30 -22.16 -32.24
CA LYS A 22 8.34 -23.16 -31.95
C LYS A 22 8.18 -23.58 -30.49
N LYS A 23 7.76 -24.82 -30.26
CA LYS A 23 7.67 -25.40 -28.90
C LYS A 23 9.07 -25.46 -28.27
N ASN A 24 9.26 -24.78 -27.13
CA ASN A 24 10.53 -24.76 -26.39
C ASN A 24 10.47 -25.49 -25.03
N GLY A 25 9.55 -26.42 -24.84
CA GLY A 25 9.45 -27.14 -23.58
C GLY A 25 8.06 -27.69 -23.31
N THR A 26 7.87 -28.19 -22.10
CA THR A 26 6.58 -28.64 -21.58
C THR A 26 6.38 -28.01 -20.19
N VAL A 27 5.13 -27.63 -19.90
CA VAL A 27 4.72 -27.12 -18.59
C VAL A 27 3.87 -28.19 -17.92
N TYR A 28 4.09 -28.43 -16.63
CA TYR A 28 3.39 -29.42 -15.83
C TYR A 28 2.86 -28.78 -14.55
N VAL A 29 1.58 -29.02 -14.26
CA VAL A 29 0.93 -28.63 -13.00
C VAL A 29 1.26 -29.60 -11.86
N ASP A 30 1.59 -30.86 -12.19
CA ASP A 30 2.03 -31.89 -11.25
C ASP A 30 3.44 -32.36 -11.60
N HIS A 31 4.39 -32.16 -10.69
CA HIS A 31 5.79 -32.54 -10.91
C HIS A 31 6.54 -32.70 -9.58
N PRO A 32 7.44 -33.70 -9.42
CA PRO A 32 8.20 -33.89 -8.16
C PRO A 32 9.00 -32.65 -7.71
N GLY A 33 9.39 -31.80 -8.66
CA GLY A 33 10.07 -30.54 -8.36
C GLY A 33 9.20 -29.51 -7.65
N ILE A 34 7.87 -29.53 -7.84
CA ILE A 34 6.94 -28.68 -7.09
C ILE A 34 6.93 -29.11 -5.61
N GLU A 35 6.89 -30.42 -5.36
CA GLU A 35 6.98 -30.98 -3.99
C GLU A 35 8.31 -30.65 -3.30
N LEU A 36 9.41 -30.63 -4.06
CA LEU A 36 10.72 -30.19 -3.55
C LEU A 36 10.68 -28.71 -3.12
N VAL A 37 10.07 -27.83 -3.91
CA VAL A 37 9.93 -26.40 -3.58
C VAL A 37 9.00 -26.17 -2.39
N ASN A 38 7.89 -26.90 -2.30
CA ASN A 38 7.00 -26.86 -1.13
C ASN A 38 7.76 -27.29 0.14
N SER A 39 8.55 -28.38 0.05
CA SER A 39 9.41 -28.84 1.15
C SER A 39 10.47 -27.81 1.52
N PHE A 40 11.04 -27.10 0.53
CA PHE A 40 11.99 -26.03 0.75
C PHE A 40 11.36 -24.85 1.50
N ASN A 41 10.18 -24.39 1.09
CA ASN A 41 9.49 -23.27 1.75
C ASN A 41 9.18 -23.57 3.21
N LYS A 42 8.68 -24.79 3.48
CA LYS A 42 8.46 -25.25 4.85
C LYS A 42 9.75 -25.24 5.67
N ALA A 43 10.81 -25.85 5.14
CA ALA A 43 12.11 -25.89 5.81
C ALA A 43 12.70 -24.49 6.03
N PHE A 44 12.48 -23.55 5.11
CA PHE A 44 12.92 -22.16 5.24
C PHE A 44 12.19 -21.44 6.38
N VAL A 45 10.88 -21.63 6.50
CA VAL A 45 10.06 -21.05 7.58
C VAL A 45 10.43 -21.62 8.94
N GLU A 46 10.60 -22.94 9.02
CA GLU A 46 10.95 -23.66 10.25
C GLU A 46 12.43 -23.55 10.63
N ALA A 47 13.25 -22.92 9.78
CA ALA A 47 14.71 -22.90 9.89
C ALA A 47 15.34 -24.29 10.03
N ASP A 48 14.79 -25.28 9.32
CA ASP A 48 15.31 -26.65 9.25
C ASP A 48 16.59 -26.69 8.40
N VAL A 49 17.72 -26.50 9.09
CA VAL A 49 19.07 -26.45 8.51
C VAL A 49 19.42 -27.74 7.79
N ASP A 50 19.05 -28.88 8.36
CA ASP A 50 19.42 -30.19 7.81
C ASP A 50 18.69 -30.42 6.51
N LYS A 51 17.37 -30.14 6.48
CA LYS A 51 16.57 -30.23 5.27
C LYS A 51 17.05 -29.26 4.21
N LEU A 52 17.27 -27.98 4.54
CA LEU A 52 17.79 -26.98 3.59
C LEU A 52 19.16 -27.39 3.04
N SER A 53 20.06 -27.88 3.90
CA SER A 53 21.38 -28.36 3.47
C SER A 53 21.29 -29.56 2.53
N SER A 54 20.30 -30.43 2.76
CA SER A 54 20.05 -31.62 1.94
C SER A 54 19.40 -31.32 0.58
N ILE A 55 18.62 -30.25 0.44
CA ILE A 55 17.91 -29.96 -0.83
C ILE A 55 18.59 -28.87 -1.66
N LEU A 56 19.41 -28.01 -1.06
CA LEU A 56 20.21 -27.04 -1.81
C LEU A 56 21.48 -27.72 -2.34
N HIS A 57 21.78 -27.53 -3.63
CA HIS A 57 23.04 -27.95 -4.22
C HIS A 57 24.23 -27.20 -3.60
N ASP A 58 25.41 -27.79 -3.56
CA ASP A 58 26.58 -27.19 -2.87
C ASP A 58 26.98 -25.84 -3.49
N ASP A 59 26.90 -25.74 -4.82
CA ASP A 59 27.11 -24.49 -5.56
C ASP A 59 25.87 -23.58 -5.66
N PHE A 60 24.84 -23.80 -4.81
CA PHE A 60 23.61 -23.02 -4.87
C PHE A 60 23.85 -21.51 -4.77
N LYS A 61 23.07 -20.76 -5.57
CA LYS A 61 23.04 -19.31 -5.55
C LYS A 61 21.61 -18.76 -5.66
N ALA A 62 21.28 -17.79 -4.80
CA ALA A 62 20.05 -17.01 -4.89
C ALA A 62 20.32 -15.58 -5.39
N PHE A 63 19.51 -15.11 -6.33
CA PHE A 63 19.66 -13.80 -6.98
C PHE A 63 18.41 -12.95 -6.81
N ASN A 64 18.62 -11.68 -6.50
CA ASN A 64 17.60 -10.63 -6.70
C ASN A 64 17.45 -10.37 -8.19
N ALA A 65 16.34 -10.79 -8.77
CA ALA A 65 16.05 -10.64 -10.19
C ALA A 65 15.69 -9.21 -10.60
N LEU A 66 15.44 -8.32 -9.64
CA LEU A 66 15.20 -6.89 -9.85
C LEU A 66 16.48 -6.04 -9.74
N SER A 67 17.64 -6.67 -9.55
CA SER A 67 18.92 -5.99 -9.39
C SER A 67 19.43 -5.42 -10.72
N SER A 68 19.80 -4.14 -10.74
CA SER A 68 20.53 -3.52 -11.87
C SER A 68 22.04 -3.77 -11.82
N ASN A 69 22.55 -4.42 -10.76
CA ASN A 69 23.97 -4.71 -10.62
C ASN A 69 24.40 -5.86 -11.55
N LYS A 70 25.06 -5.50 -12.67
CA LYS A 70 25.61 -6.43 -13.66
C LYS A 70 26.68 -7.39 -13.13
N LYS A 71 27.24 -7.13 -11.94
CA LYS A 71 28.28 -7.95 -11.29
C LYS A 71 27.76 -8.70 -10.06
N GLN A 72 26.46 -8.93 -9.97
CA GLN A 72 25.88 -9.65 -8.84
C GLN A 72 26.43 -11.08 -8.75
N VAL A 73 26.97 -11.43 -7.58
CA VAL A 73 27.56 -12.76 -7.31
C VAL A 73 26.53 -13.78 -6.83
N GLY A 74 25.39 -13.31 -6.32
CA GLY A 74 24.34 -14.14 -5.72
C GLY A 74 24.67 -14.54 -4.27
N THR A 75 23.62 -14.80 -3.49
CA THR A 75 23.72 -15.28 -2.11
C THR A 75 24.08 -16.76 -2.12
N SER A 76 25.13 -17.16 -1.40
CA SER A 76 25.56 -18.56 -1.29
C SER A 76 24.59 -19.42 -0.46
N LYS A 77 24.68 -20.74 -0.60
CA LYS A 77 23.98 -21.73 0.25
C LYS A 77 24.06 -21.39 1.74
N THR A 78 25.27 -21.21 2.28
CA THR A 78 25.48 -20.89 3.70
C THR A 78 24.80 -19.58 4.13
N ALA A 79 24.95 -18.53 3.32
CA ALA A 79 24.33 -17.23 3.62
C ALA A 79 22.80 -17.31 3.55
N PHE A 80 22.25 -18.09 2.61
CA PHE A 80 20.82 -18.26 2.45
C PHE A 80 20.18 -19.05 3.61
N ILE A 81 20.85 -20.11 4.09
CA ILE A 81 20.45 -20.81 5.32
C ILE A 81 20.54 -19.88 6.54
N GLY A 82 21.56 -19.01 6.58
CA GLY A 82 21.65 -17.95 7.59
C GLY A 82 20.45 -17.00 7.57
N GLN A 83 19.93 -16.66 6.39
CA GLN A 83 18.71 -15.86 6.26
C GLN A 83 17.50 -16.60 6.84
N SER A 84 17.32 -17.89 6.52
CA SER A 84 16.24 -18.71 7.09
C SER A 84 16.23 -18.66 8.63
N LYS A 85 17.40 -18.86 9.26
CA LYS A 85 17.55 -18.72 10.73
C LYS A 85 17.19 -17.33 11.23
N TRP A 86 17.65 -16.29 10.53
CA TRP A 86 17.34 -14.92 10.92
C TRP A 86 15.84 -14.64 10.83
N TRP A 87 15.18 -15.04 9.75
CA TRP A 87 13.74 -14.88 9.57
C TRP A 87 12.96 -15.58 10.67
N ASN A 88 13.24 -16.86 10.92
CA ASN A 88 12.61 -17.63 11.98
C ASN A 88 12.79 -16.99 13.38
N ALA A 89 13.99 -16.47 13.66
CA ALA A 89 14.27 -15.84 14.94
C ALA A 89 13.63 -14.45 15.11
N ASN A 90 13.50 -13.67 14.04
CA ASN A 90 13.17 -12.24 14.11
C ASN A 90 11.76 -11.87 13.61
N ILE A 91 11.04 -12.80 13.01
CA ILE A 91 9.73 -12.54 12.39
C ILE A 91 8.67 -13.40 13.07
N ASP A 92 7.70 -12.76 13.70
CA ASP A 92 6.51 -13.42 14.22
C ASP A 92 5.55 -13.78 13.07
N TYR A 93 4.82 -14.89 13.25
CA TYR A 93 3.83 -15.38 12.28
C TYR A 93 4.40 -15.66 10.88
N PHE A 94 5.71 -15.94 10.80
CA PHE A 94 6.38 -16.15 9.52
C PHE A 94 5.73 -17.30 8.75
N LYS A 95 5.21 -17.01 7.55
CA LYS A 95 4.64 -17.98 6.64
C LYS A 95 5.00 -17.65 5.20
N ILE A 96 5.12 -18.70 4.40
CA ILE A 96 5.18 -18.64 2.95
C ILE A 96 3.99 -19.46 2.46
N SER A 97 3.03 -18.81 1.81
CA SER A 97 1.84 -19.44 1.25
C SER A 97 1.77 -19.23 -0.25
N GLN A 98 1.04 -20.07 -0.97
CA GLN A 98 0.74 -19.82 -2.38
C GLN A 98 -0.15 -18.59 -2.52
N ASP A 99 0.09 -17.77 -3.54
CA ASP A 99 -0.70 -16.57 -3.82
C ASP A 99 -1.76 -16.86 -4.91
N SER A 100 -3.03 -16.90 -4.50
CA SER A 100 -4.16 -17.23 -5.38
C SER A 100 -4.46 -16.07 -6.34
N PRO A 101 -4.79 -16.32 -7.63
CA PRO A 101 -5.20 -17.59 -8.23
C PRO A 101 -4.06 -18.38 -8.90
N ALA A 102 -2.80 -17.98 -8.72
CA ALA A 102 -1.68 -18.60 -9.41
C ALA A 102 -1.23 -19.91 -8.74
N TYR A 103 -0.75 -20.86 -9.54
CA TYR A 103 -0.24 -22.17 -9.10
C TYR A 103 1.24 -22.31 -9.44
N PRO A 104 2.00 -23.14 -8.70
CA PRO A 104 3.35 -23.48 -9.09
C PRO A 104 3.33 -24.34 -10.37
N ASP A 105 4.19 -24.01 -11.33
CA ASP A 105 4.33 -24.74 -12.60
C ASP A 105 5.77 -25.24 -12.75
N ALA A 106 5.91 -26.51 -13.16
CA ALA A 106 7.20 -27.04 -13.59
C ALA A 106 7.38 -26.84 -15.09
N ILE A 107 8.52 -26.30 -15.50
CA ILE A 107 8.86 -26.00 -16.89
C ILE A 107 10.12 -26.76 -17.27
N GLU A 108 9.97 -27.72 -18.18
CA GLU A 108 11.09 -28.43 -18.80
C GLU A 108 11.44 -27.79 -20.14
N TYR A 109 12.53 -27.03 -20.20
CA TYR A 109 12.98 -26.41 -21.44
C TYR A 109 13.71 -27.39 -22.33
N LYS A 110 13.38 -27.39 -23.63
CA LYS A 110 14.16 -28.12 -24.64
C LYS A 110 15.52 -27.48 -24.84
N GLN A 111 15.54 -26.15 -24.98
CA GLN A 111 16.78 -25.40 -25.09
C GLN A 111 17.45 -25.31 -23.72
N GLY A 112 18.70 -25.76 -23.62
CA GLY A 112 19.44 -25.81 -22.36
C GLY A 112 19.12 -27.01 -21.46
N GLY A 113 18.03 -27.75 -21.72
CA GLY A 113 17.67 -28.95 -20.95
C GLY A 113 17.44 -28.68 -19.45
N GLN A 114 16.93 -27.49 -19.13
CA GLN A 114 16.75 -27.01 -17.76
C GLN A 114 15.35 -27.34 -17.24
N LEU A 115 15.27 -27.68 -15.96
CA LEU A 115 14.03 -27.82 -15.21
C LEU A 115 13.90 -26.62 -14.27
N TRP A 116 12.82 -25.86 -14.44
CA TRP A 116 12.49 -24.72 -13.58
C TRP A 116 11.15 -24.94 -12.89
N ILE A 117 11.04 -24.52 -11.64
CA ILE A 117 9.76 -24.37 -10.96
C ILE A 117 9.45 -22.89 -10.86
N GLN A 118 8.34 -22.50 -11.45
CA GLN A 118 7.80 -21.15 -11.41
C GLN A 118 6.75 -21.07 -10.30
N THR A 119 6.87 -20.10 -9.39
CA THR A 119 5.96 -19.97 -8.24
C THR A 119 5.48 -18.54 -8.05
N TRP A 120 4.29 -18.43 -7.46
CA TRP A 120 3.70 -17.19 -6.98
C TRP A 120 3.33 -17.44 -5.53
N GLU A 121 4.03 -16.78 -4.62
CA GLU A 121 3.93 -17.01 -3.19
C GLU A 121 3.64 -15.68 -2.50
N ASN A 122 3.10 -15.72 -1.29
CA ASN A 122 2.98 -14.60 -0.40
C ASN A 122 3.82 -14.86 0.85
N VAL A 123 4.74 -13.95 1.15
CA VAL A 123 5.51 -13.96 2.39
C VAL A 123 4.82 -13.07 3.39
N TYR A 124 4.42 -13.65 4.51
CA TYR A 124 3.81 -12.90 5.60
C TYR A 124 4.58 -13.06 6.91
N GLY A 125 4.60 -11.99 7.70
CA GLY A 125 5.06 -12.01 9.08
C GLY A 125 5.29 -10.60 9.62
N VAL A 126 5.54 -10.47 10.90
CA VAL A 126 5.76 -9.18 11.55
C VAL A 126 7.15 -9.16 12.19
N ASN A 127 7.96 -8.15 11.88
CA ASN A 127 9.28 -8.03 12.50
C ASN A 127 9.14 -7.77 14.01
N LYS A 128 9.75 -8.62 14.83
CA LYS A 128 9.70 -8.54 16.31
C LYS A 128 10.22 -7.21 16.86
N GLN A 129 11.22 -6.63 16.21
CA GLN A 129 11.90 -5.43 16.71
C GLN A 129 11.18 -4.15 16.31
N THR A 130 10.69 -4.08 15.08
CA THR A 130 10.17 -2.84 14.49
C THR A 130 8.65 -2.82 14.33
N GLY A 131 7.98 -3.97 14.48
CA GLY A 131 6.54 -4.10 14.22
C GLY A 131 6.16 -3.96 12.75
N VAL A 132 7.13 -3.80 11.84
CA VAL A 132 6.85 -3.70 10.41
C VAL A 132 6.34 -5.03 9.90
N GLU A 133 5.17 -4.99 9.28
CA GLU A 133 4.55 -6.11 8.59
C GLU A 133 5.25 -6.36 7.25
N PHE A 134 5.51 -7.63 7.00
CA PHE A 134 5.70 -8.20 5.69
C PHE A 134 4.37 -8.83 5.28
N ASP A 135 3.76 -8.30 4.22
CA ASP A 135 2.71 -8.97 3.45
C ASP A 135 3.07 -8.75 1.98
N MET A 136 3.84 -9.69 1.43
CA MET A 136 4.59 -9.49 0.20
C MET A 136 4.25 -10.57 -0.82
N PRO A 137 3.56 -10.22 -1.92
CA PRO A 137 3.52 -11.10 -3.08
C PRO A 137 4.93 -11.19 -3.66
N ILE A 138 5.39 -12.41 -3.87
CA ILE A 138 6.70 -12.71 -4.40
C ILE A 138 6.58 -13.67 -5.57
N HIS A 139 7.42 -13.44 -6.57
CA HIS A 139 7.59 -14.36 -7.67
C HIS A 139 8.97 -15.01 -7.58
N ARG A 140 9.03 -16.34 -7.61
CA ARG A 140 10.30 -17.08 -7.57
C ARG A 140 10.40 -18.11 -8.67
N LEU A 141 11.61 -18.21 -9.21
CA LEU A 141 12.04 -19.22 -10.17
C LEU A 141 13.13 -20.09 -9.53
N TYR A 142 12.89 -21.39 -9.44
CA TYR A 142 13.84 -22.36 -8.90
C TYR A 142 14.37 -23.26 -10.02
N MET A 143 15.67 -23.22 -10.32
CA MET A 143 16.26 -24.19 -11.25
C MET A 143 16.65 -25.44 -10.47
N LEU A 144 16.21 -26.61 -10.93
CA LEU A 144 16.51 -27.89 -10.30
C LEU A 144 17.51 -28.69 -11.12
N ASN A 145 18.13 -29.70 -10.50
CA ASN A 145 18.76 -30.77 -11.26
C ASN A 145 17.70 -31.60 -12.01
N LYS A 146 18.15 -32.41 -12.98
CA LYS A 146 17.24 -33.20 -13.85
C LYS A 146 16.37 -34.17 -13.06
N GLU A 147 16.88 -34.68 -11.95
CA GLU A 147 16.18 -35.63 -11.07
C GLU A 147 15.21 -34.95 -10.11
N ALA A 148 15.10 -33.61 -10.15
CA ALA A 148 14.24 -32.81 -9.27
C ALA A 148 14.46 -33.09 -7.78
N THR A 149 15.71 -33.34 -7.38
CA THR A 149 16.11 -33.67 -6.00
C THR A 149 16.92 -32.57 -5.32
N LYS A 150 17.47 -31.63 -6.11
CA LYS A 150 18.27 -30.51 -5.61
C LYS A 150 17.89 -29.21 -6.31
N ILE A 151 17.85 -28.12 -5.54
CA ILE A 151 17.74 -26.76 -6.06
C ILE A 151 19.14 -26.25 -6.36
N LEU A 152 19.40 -25.92 -7.62
CA LEU A 152 20.67 -25.38 -8.09
C LEU A 152 20.73 -23.86 -7.95
N TYR A 153 19.58 -23.19 -8.15
CA TYR A 153 19.53 -21.76 -8.34
C TYR A 153 18.16 -21.21 -7.99
N LEU A 154 18.11 -20.00 -7.41
CA LEU A 154 16.88 -19.28 -7.09
C LEU A 154 16.93 -17.87 -7.65
N GLN A 155 15.89 -17.47 -8.38
CA GLN A 155 15.65 -16.10 -8.81
C GLN A 155 14.46 -15.54 -8.02
N ASP A 156 14.71 -14.48 -7.26
CA ASP A 156 13.75 -13.84 -6.37
C ASP A 156 13.33 -12.48 -6.95
N TYR A 157 12.05 -12.35 -7.27
CA TYR A 157 11.41 -11.12 -7.73
C TYR A 157 10.56 -10.57 -6.59
N THR A 158 11.22 -9.96 -5.61
CA THR A 158 10.57 -9.35 -4.45
C THR A 158 10.81 -7.84 -4.43
N ASP A 159 9.75 -7.06 -4.21
CA ASP A 159 9.89 -5.63 -3.94
C ASP A 159 10.71 -5.41 -2.66
N ARG A 160 11.82 -4.69 -2.80
CA ARG A 160 12.75 -4.39 -1.71
C ARG A 160 12.27 -3.26 -0.80
N SER A 161 11.16 -2.58 -1.13
CA SER A 161 10.61 -1.48 -0.33
C SER A 161 10.24 -1.92 1.08
N ASN A 162 9.64 -3.10 1.26
CA ASN A 162 9.25 -3.62 2.59
C ASN A 162 10.45 -3.90 3.49
N TYR A 163 11.52 -4.46 2.92
CA TYR A 163 12.79 -4.62 3.65
C TYR A 163 13.36 -3.28 4.08
N ARG A 164 13.33 -2.27 3.19
CA ARG A 164 13.78 -0.92 3.51
C ARG A 164 12.94 -0.32 4.63
N ARG A 165 11.62 -0.48 4.57
CA ARG A 165 10.68 0.01 5.60
C ARG A 165 11.01 -0.57 6.97
N MET A 166 11.24 -1.89 7.05
CA MET A 166 11.69 -2.56 8.28
C MET A 166 13.04 -1.99 8.76
N TRP A 167 14.01 -1.82 7.87
CA TRP A 167 15.31 -1.27 8.23
C TRP A 167 15.26 0.20 8.64
N ASP A 168 14.36 0.99 8.08
CA ASP A 168 14.18 2.40 8.40
C ASP A 168 13.50 2.58 9.76
N ALA A 169 12.63 1.64 10.16
CA ALA A 169 11.93 1.63 11.44
C ALA A 169 12.78 1.08 12.62
N TRP A 170 14.08 0.83 12.42
CA TRP A 170 14.92 0.29 13.50
C TRP A 170 15.10 1.31 14.64
N PRO A 171 15.10 0.93 15.93
CA PRO A 171 15.13 1.88 17.06
C PRO A 171 16.35 2.81 17.16
N SER A 172 17.37 2.62 16.32
CA SER A 172 18.57 3.47 16.26
C SER A 172 18.58 4.39 15.04
N ARG A 173 17.43 4.56 14.39
CA ARG A 173 17.27 5.24 13.10
C ARG A 173 16.12 6.24 13.14
N ASP A 174 16.02 6.96 14.25
CA ASP A 174 15.07 8.04 14.41
C ASP A 174 15.19 9.02 13.24
N ARG A 175 14.04 9.46 12.72
CA ARG A 175 13.93 10.43 11.64
C ARG A 175 12.91 11.48 12.05
N GLU A 176 13.26 12.72 11.79
CA GLU A 176 12.35 13.85 11.89
C GLU A 176 11.62 14.02 10.55
N ASN A 177 10.42 14.60 10.60
CA ASN A 177 9.65 14.94 9.41
C ASN A 177 8.92 16.26 9.69
N GLY A 178 9.66 17.37 9.57
CA GLY A 178 9.13 18.70 9.75
C GLY A 178 9.04 19.19 11.21
N THR A 179 8.26 20.24 11.41
CA THR A 179 8.13 20.99 12.67
C THR A 179 6.67 20.99 13.17
N ILE A 180 6.50 20.90 14.49
CA ILE A 180 5.19 20.99 15.15
C ILE A 180 5.09 22.31 15.93
N TYR A 181 4.00 23.04 15.73
CA TYR A 181 3.71 24.31 16.38
C TYR A 181 2.45 24.20 17.24
N ILE A 182 2.54 24.63 18.50
CA ILE A 182 1.39 24.78 19.43
C ILE A 182 0.68 26.14 19.30
N ASN A 183 1.30 27.09 18.57
CA ASN A 183 0.71 28.39 18.24
C ASN A 183 1.17 28.82 16.85
N HIS A 184 0.22 28.99 15.94
CA HIS A 184 0.46 29.35 14.55
C HIS A 184 -0.76 30.07 13.97
N GLU A 185 -0.58 30.87 12.92
CA GLU A 185 -1.69 31.58 12.29
C GLU A 185 -2.76 30.65 11.71
N ASN A 186 -2.35 29.50 11.15
CA ASN A 186 -3.26 28.48 10.64
C ASN A 186 -4.12 27.84 11.74
N ILE A 187 -3.58 27.70 12.96
CA ILE A 187 -4.39 27.29 14.13
C ILE A 187 -5.47 28.34 14.41
N ASN A 188 -5.09 29.62 14.35
CA ASN A 188 -6.05 30.71 14.52
C ASN A 188 -7.10 30.72 13.41
N THR A 189 -6.74 30.34 12.18
CA THR A 189 -7.70 30.16 11.08
C THR A 189 -8.74 29.08 11.41
N VAL A 190 -8.33 27.91 11.89
CA VAL A 190 -9.28 26.84 12.30
C VAL A 190 -10.22 27.31 13.42
N ARG A 191 -9.69 28.00 14.44
CA ARG A 191 -10.51 28.61 15.51
C ARG A 191 -11.54 29.59 14.93
N LYS A 192 -11.10 30.47 14.01
CA LYS A 192 -11.99 31.44 13.36
C LYS A 192 -13.08 30.74 12.55
N VAL A 193 -12.77 29.66 11.84
CA VAL A 193 -13.77 28.84 11.13
C VAL A 193 -14.86 28.39 12.11
N LEU A 194 -14.47 27.70 13.18
CA LEU A 194 -15.42 27.07 14.09
C LEU A 194 -16.22 28.06 14.91
N TYR A 195 -15.59 29.12 15.42
CA TYR A 195 -16.33 30.14 16.17
C TYR A 195 -17.17 31.04 15.26
N SER A 196 -16.80 31.26 13.99
CA SER A 196 -17.71 31.91 13.03
C SER A 196 -18.94 31.04 12.80
N PHE A 197 -18.74 29.73 12.62
CA PHE A 197 -19.80 28.74 12.46
C PHE A 197 -20.74 28.68 13.67
N LEU A 198 -20.21 28.63 14.90
CA LEU A 198 -20.98 28.68 16.14
C LEU A 198 -21.85 29.94 16.25
N ASN A 199 -21.35 31.08 15.77
CA ASN A 199 -22.06 32.36 15.84
C ASN A 199 -22.97 32.61 14.62
N GLY A 200 -23.19 31.61 13.77
CA GLY A 200 -24.04 31.72 12.58
C GLY A 200 -23.47 32.60 11.46
N ASP A 201 -22.20 33.01 11.56
CA ASP A 201 -21.48 33.76 10.51
C ASP A 201 -20.89 32.78 9.50
N THR A 202 -21.78 32.14 8.73
CA THR A 202 -21.39 31.11 7.76
C THR A 202 -20.59 31.69 6.60
N GLU A 203 -20.82 32.94 6.21
CA GLU A 203 -20.06 33.60 5.15
C GLU A 203 -18.58 33.71 5.55
N LYS A 204 -18.30 34.21 6.76
CA LYS A 204 -16.94 34.27 7.28
C LYS A 204 -16.33 32.90 7.50
N CYS A 205 -17.10 31.94 8.02
CA CYS A 205 -16.65 30.55 8.17
C CYS A 205 -16.11 29.99 6.85
N TYR A 206 -16.90 30.06 5.77
CA TYR A 206 -16.50 29.51 4.48
C TYR A 206 -15.44 30.35 3.76
N SER A 207 -15.26 31.63 4.12
CA SER A 207 -14.23 32.49 3.52
C SER A 207 -12.79 32.04 3.80
N PHE A 208 -12.56 31.20 4.82
CA PHE A 208 -11.23 30.66 5.14
C PHE A 208 -10.85 29.45 4.29
N PHE A 209 -11.79 28.88 3.54
CA PHE A 209 -11.54 27.78 2.64
C PHE A 209 -11.20 28.29 1.24
N HIS A 210 -10.36 27.53 0.54
CA HIS A 210 -10.17 27.70 -0.89
C HIS A 210 -11.47 27.33 -1.63
N GLU A 211 -11.77 27.98 -2.76
CA GLU A 211 -13.02 27.73 -3.53
C GLU A 211 -13.16 26.26 -3.96
N ASN A 212 -12.03 25.64 -4.32
CA ASN A 212 -11.92 24.23 -4.71
C ASN A 212 -11.57 23.31 -3.53
N SER A 213 -11.87 23.72 -2.30
CA SER A 213 -11.62 22.88 -1.13
C SER A 213 -12.46 21.61 -1.14
N THR A 214 -11.88 20.55 -0.60
CA THR A 214 -12.51 19.22 -0.53
C THR A 214 -12.68 18.76 0.91
N PHE A 215 -13.71 17.97 1.15
CA PHE A 215 -14.07 17.53 2.50
C PHE A 215 -14.27 16.01 2.50
N GLU A 216 -13.52 15.33 3.36
CA GLU A 216 -13.64 13.89 3.58
C GLU A 216 -14.27 13.65 4.94
N ASP A 217 -15.53 13.22 4.94
CA ASP A 217 -16.27 12.84 6.13
C ASP A 217 -16.23 11.32 6.30
N ILE A 218 -15.85 10.83 7.49
CA ILE A 218 -15.86 9.39 7.78
C ILE A 218 -17.27 8.76 7.64
N ASN A 219 -18.33 9.56 7.68
CA ASN A 219 -19.71 9.12 7.54
C ASN A 219 -20.21 9.12 6.09
N GLU A 220 -19.39 9.52 5.11
CA GLU A 220 -19.74 9.64 3.70
C GLU A 220 -18.87 8.74 2.81
N THR A 221 -19.41 8.29 1.68
CA THR A 221 -18.64 7.53 0.68
C THR A 221 -17.97 8.42 -0.37
N GLU A 222 -18.48 9.64 -0.55
CA GLU A 222 -18.01 10.58 -1.57
C GLU A 222 -17.22 11.72 -0.94
N ILE A 223 -16.25 12.25 -1.70
CA ILE A 223 -15.54 13.48 -1.33
C ILE A 223 -16.44 14.66 -1.66
N LEU A 224 -16.74 15.48 -0.66
CA LEU A 224 -17.65 16.61 -0.79
C LEU A 224 -16.91 17.88 -1.24
N THR A 225 -17.58 18.69 -2.04
CA THR A 225 -17.13 20.04 -2.39
C THR A 225 -17.55 21.05 -1.33
N LEU A 226 -17.00 22.27 -1.40
CA LEU A 226 -17.42 23.37 -0.53
C LEU A 226 -18.93 23.68 -0.64
N ASP A 227 -19.53 23.53 -1.82
CA ASP A 227 -20.97 23.78 -2.00
C ASP A 227 -21.83 22.66 -1.43
N ASP A 228 -21.38 21.40 -1.50
CA ASP A 228 -22.05 20.27 -0.86
C ASP A 228 -22.09 20.45 0.66
N ILE A 229 -20.96 20.84 1.27
CA ILE A 229 -20.88 21.12 2.71
C ILE A 229 -21.80 22.26 3.10
N LYS A 230 -21.81 23.36 2.35
CA LYS A 230 -22.73 24.49 2.62
C LYS A 230 -24.19 24.05 2.63
N ASN A 231 -24.58 23.16 1.71
CA ASN A 231 -25.96 22.67 1.63
C ASN A 231 -26.27 21.70 2.78
N ARG A 232 -25.37 20.76 3.05
CA ARG A 232 -25.49 19.82 4.18
C ARG A 232 -25.59 20.53 5.51
N ASP A 233 -24.75 21.54 5.75
CA ASP A 233 -24.73 22.27 7.02
C ASP A 233 -26.02 23.08 7.22
N LYS A 234 -26.60 23.64 6.13
CA LYS A 234 -27.93 24.27 6.18
C LYS A 234 -29.01 23.27 6.58
N GLU A 235 -28.99 22.06 6.01
CA GLU A 235 -29.95 21.01 6.34
C GLU A 235 -29.80 20.57 7.79
N MET A 236 -28.57 20.28 8.24
CA MET A 236 -28.28 19.92 9.63
C MET A 236 -28.81 20.97 10.61
N PHE A 237 -28.54 22.26 10.36
CA PHE A 237 -29.00 23.33 11.23
C PHE A 237 -30.46 23.72 11.06
N SER A 238 -31.16 23.18 10.06
CA SER A 238 -32.62 23.26 10.05
C SER A 238 -33.21 22.39 11.17
N VAL A 239 -32.55 21.28 11.52
CA VAL A 239 -33.00 20.27 12.50
C VAL A 239 -32.37 20.42 13.88
N TRP A 240 -31.11 20.87 13.94
CA TRP A 240 -30.34 20.97 15.18
C TRP A 240 -29.94 22.42 15.50
N ASN A 241 -29.88 22.74 16.78
CA ASN A 241 -29.20 23.92 17.30
C ASN A 241 -27.76 23.55 17.66
N LEU A 242 -26.81 24.43 17.35
CA LEU A 242 -25.44 24.35 17.83
C LEU A 242 -25.31 25.26 19.04
N ASP A 243 -25.23 24.66 20.22
CA ASP A 243 -25.30 25.37 21.50
C ASP A 243 -23.91 25.90 21.91
N SER A 244 -22.87 25.08 21.71
CA SER A 244 -21.49 25.47 21.96
C SER A 244 -20.50 24.62 21.17
N ILE A 245 -19.30 25.16 21.00
CA ILE A 245 -18.11 24.44 20.54
C ILE A 245 -17.02 24.67 21.58
N ASP A 246 -16.51 23.57 22.15
CA ASP A 246 -15.39 23.61 23.10
C ASP A 246 -14.12 23.04 22.45
N GLU A 247 -13.00 23.76 22.51
CA GLU A 247 -11.68 23.24 22.13
C GLU A 247 -11.28 22.13 23.11
N SER A 248 -10.89 20.95 22.61
CA SER A 248 -10.53 19.80 23.42
C SER A 248 -9.03 19.54 23.37
N GLY A 249 -8.30 20.08 24.34
CA GLY A 249 -6.83 20.15 24.25
C GLY A 249 -6.40 21.39 23.45
N TYR A 250 -5.21 21.38 22.89
CA TYR A 250 -4.75 22.42 21.97
C TYR A 250 -4.59 21.84 20.55
N PRO A 251 -4.96 22.58 19.50
CA PRO A 251 -4.62 22.21 18.13
C PRO A 251 -3.10 22.24 17.91
N ASP A 252 -2.62 21.33 17.07
CA ASP A 252 -1.24 21.30 16.60
C ASP A 252 -1.20 21.63 15.11
N TYR A 253 -0.26 22.48 14.71
CA TYR A 253 0.08 22.71 13.32
C TYR A 253 1.35 21.95 12.96
N LEU A 254 1.23 21.03 12.01
CA LEU A 254 2.28 20.16 11.51
C LEU A 254 2.72 20.67 10.14
N GLU A 255 3.96 21.12 10.06
CA GLU A 255 4.61 21.52 8.81
C GLU A 255 5.64 20.47 8.45
N TYR A 256 5.32 19.62 7.48
CA TYR A 256 6.12 18.46 7.10
C TYR A 256 7.21 18.82 6.09
N ASP A 257 8.42 18.27 6.25
CA ASP A 257 9.49 18.39 5.24
C ASP A 257 9.08 17.69 3.93
N TRP A 258 8.39 16.56 4.05
CA TRP A 258 7.89 15.82 2.90
C TRP A 258 6.78 16.60 2.20
N LEU A 259 7.06 17.01 0.95
CA LEU A 259 6.15 17.77 0.08
C LEU A 259 5.65 19.10 0.67
N GLU A 260 6.34 19.66 1.68
CA GLU A 260 6.00 20.94 2.32
C GLU A 260 4.54 21.00 2.80
N SER A 261 4.00 19.86 3.25
CA SER A 261 2.59 19.72 3.63
C SER A 261 2.30 20.47 4.94
N LYS A 262 1.17 21.16 5.00
CA LYS A 262 0.79 22.06 6.09
C LYS A 262 -0.56 21.64 6.65
N VAL A 263 -0.58 21.10 7.87
CA VAL A 263 -1.80 20.48 8.44
C VAL A 263 -2.08 21.03 9.83
N VAL A 264 -3.31 21.45 10.12
CA VAL A 264 -3.76 21.64 11.51
C VAL A 264 -4.57 20.44 11.95
N GLN A 265 -4.13 19.78 13.01
CA GLN A 265 -4.91 18.77 13.71
C GLN A 265 -5.62 19.41 14.91
N SER A 266 -6.94 19.26 15.01
CA SER A 266 -7.70 19.90 16.08
C SER A 266 -8.88 19.05 16.56
N TRP A 267 -9.11 19.07 17.88
CA TRP A 267 -10.19 18.32 18.53
C TRP A 267 -11.22 19.26 19.14
N TRP A 268 -12.49 18.93 18.96
CA TRP A 268 -13.61 19.80 19.34
C TRP A 268 -14.78 19.00 19.91
N ASN A 269 -15.48 19.61 20.87
CA ASN A 269 -16.76 19.09 21.38
C ASN A 269 -17.88 20.02 20.91
N PHE A 270 -18.69 19.53 19.97
CA PHE A 270 -19.89 20.23 19.50
C PHE A 270 -21.06 19.81 20.37
N ARG A 271 -21.68 20.77 21.06
CA ARG A 271 -22.88 20.52 21.85
C ARG A 271 -24.08 20.97 21.04
N MET A 272 -24.99 20.03 20.79
CA MET A 272 -26.11 20.27 19.90
C MET A 272 -27.42 19.81 20.54
N THR A 273 -28.48 20.56 20.28
CA THR A 273 -29.84 20.26 20.74
C THR A 273 -30.76 20.10 19.54
N ARG A 274 -31.42 18.95 19.41
CA ARG A 274 -32.39 18.70 18.34
C ARG A 274 -33.65 19.51 18.58
N LYS A 275 -34.13 20.22 17.55
CA LYS A 275 -35.25 21.15 17.69
C LYS A 275 -36.61 20.46 17.89
N SER A 276 -36.77 19.22 17.43
CA SER A 276 -38.06 18.52 17.48
C SER A 276 -38.42 17.99 18.86
N ASP A 277 -37.42 17.57 19.65
CA ASP A 277 -37.62 16.86 20.92
C ASP A 277 -36.63 17.26 22.03
N GLU A 278 -35.87 18.33 21.81
CA GLU A 278 -34.85 18.85 22.74
C GLU A 278 -33.75 17.84 23.12
N LYS A 279 -33.58 16.77 22.34
CA LYS A 279 -32.49 15.79 22.54
C LYS A 279 -31.13 16.49 22.47
N LYS A 280 -30.32 16.33 23.52
CA LYS A 280 -28.97 16.88 23.60
C LYS A 280 -27.93 15.83 23.24
N VAL A 281 -26.96 16.21 22.43
CA VAL A 281 -25.82 15.38 22.06
C VAL A 281 -24.52 16.16 22.18
N VAL A 282 -23.43 15.43 22.43
CA VAL A 282 -22.07 15.97 22.37
C VAL A 282 -21.32 15.17 21.31
N ILE A 283 -20.97 15.84 20.22
CA ILE A 283 -20.22 15.25 19.12
C ILE A 283 -18.76 15.61 19.32
N LYS A 284 -17.93 14.59 19.54
CA LYS A 284 -16.48 14.75 19.55
C LYS A 284 -15.98 14.64 18.12
N VAL A 285 -15.30 15.66 17.64
CA VAL A 285 -14.83 15.75 16.27
C VAL A 285 -13.33 15.97 16.26
N LEU A 286 -12.62 15.19 15.46
CA LEU A 286 -11.26 15.49 15.03
C LEU A 286 -11.31 16.06 13.61
N PHE A 287 -10.75 17.25 13.44
CA PHE A 287 -10.47 17.83 12.14
C PHE A 287 -8.99 17.75 11.80
N MET A 288 -8.69 17.41 10.56
CA MET A 288 -7.39 17.66 9.94
C MET A 288 -7.60 18.61 8.78
N ASP A 289 -7.04 19.81 8.87
CA ASP A 289 -7.17 20.88 7.88
C ASP A 289 -5.84 21.07 7.14
N ASP A 290 -5.82 20.75 5.85
CA ASP A 290 -4.66 21.01 4.99
C ASP A 290 -4.72 22.44 4.45
N PHE A 291 -3.57 23.11 4.43
CA PHE A 291 -3.44 24.51 4.00
C PHE A 291 -2.60 24.64 2.72
N ASP A 292 -2.99 25.59 1.87
CA ASP A 292 -2.09 26.11 0.84
C ASP A 292 -1.10 27.13 1.40
N ASN A 293 -0.24 27.67 0.53
CA ASN A 293 0.77 28.66 0.89
C ASN A 293 0.18 30.04 1.20
N ASP A 294 -1.10 30.29 0.87
CA ASP A 294 -1.81 31.54 1.16
C ASP A 294 -2.59 31.46 2.49
N GLY A 295 -2.50 30.33 3.21
CA GLY A 295 -3.17 30.11 4.48
C GLY A 295 -4.67 29.80 4.33
N LYS A 296 -5.12 29.38 3.14
CA LYS A 296 -6.49 28.86 2.93
C LYS A 296 -6.54 27.37 3.17
N ILE A 297 -7.66 26.91 3.72
CA ILE A 297 -7.92 25.48 3.88
C ILE A 297 -8.29 24.89 2.52
N ILE A 298 -7.50 23.95 2.02
CA ILE A 298 -7.72 23.26 0.74
C ILE A 298 -8.34 21.88 0.93
N LYS A 299 -8.21 21.29 2.11
CA LYS A 299 -8.83 20.01 2.43
C LYS A 299 -9.17 19.91 3.91
N ARG A 300 -10.31 19.32 4.23
CA ARG A 300 -10.71 19.01 5.62
C ARG A 300 -11.12 17.55 5.74
N TYR A 301 -10.47 16.81 6.62
CA TYR A 301 -10.93 15.51 7.09
C TYR A 301 -11.75 15.67 8.36
N MET A 302 -12.86 14.94 8.48
CA MET A 302 -13.78 15.04 9.61
C MET A 302 -14.04 13.65 10.20
N TYR A 303 -13.54 13.42 11.42
CA TYR A 303 -13.70 12.15 12.13
C TYR A 303 -14.61 12.36 13.34
N TYR A 304 -15.81 11.80 13.26
CA TYR A 304 -16.81 11.84 14.34
C TYR A 304 -17.85 10.74 14.15
N ASN A 305 -18.63 10.48 15.20
CA ASN A 305 -19.74 9.54 15.14
C ASN A 305 -21.02 10.24 14.64
N GLY A 306 -21.31 10.12 13.33
CA GLY A 306 -22.50 10.72 12.72
C GLY A 306 -23.82 10.14 13.23
N SER A 307 -23.84 8.91 13.76
CA SER A 307 -25.07 8.29 14.27
C SER A 307 -25.72 9.03 15.44
N LEU A 308 -24.98 9.94 16.10
CA LEU A 308 -25.52 10.81 17.16
C LEU A 308 -26.53 11.84 16.61
N LEU A 309 -26.44 12.17 15.32
CA LEU A 309 -27.28 13.16 14.63
C LEU A 309 -28.57 12.57 14.01
N ASN A 310 -28.78 11.25 14.15
CA ASN A 310 -29.98 10.56 13.68
C ASN A 310 -31.21 10.75 14.59
#